data_AF-A0AAP0EW78-F1
#
_entry.id   AF-A0AAP0EW78-F1
#
_cell.length_a   1.000
_cell.length_b   1.000
_cell.length_c   1.000
_cell.angle_alpha   90.00
_cell.angle_beta   90.00
_cell.angle_gamma   90.00
#
_symmetry.space_group_name_H-M   'P 1'
#
loop_
_entity.id
_entity.type
_entity.pdbx_description
1 polymer ?
#
loop_
_entity_poly.entity_id
_entity_poly.type
_entity_poly.pdbx_seq_one_letter_code
_entity_poly.pdbx_strand_id
1 'polypeptide(L)'
;MEGGEVGARKKMKRGDQGREGENEQSIVRKGMVPLNRVEPDPPLTFPPHADTSPKPIPTIIRCSTKPSISTSPLALDPNPQYSSVVSFAPATVANLGPNFDFLGCAVSGLGDTVTLRIDQQVPSGQLFISSVSTPHLSTNPLFNCAGIAAISAVRRLRVRSHCLSLSLHKGLPLGSDLGCSATSAAAAAVAVNALFGDRLSASELILARLDSEAKVSGYHADNIVPAIMGGFVLIRSYDPRPL
;
A
#
# COMPACT_ATOMS: atom_id res chain seq x y z
N MET A 1 -55.97 58.57 9.06
CA MET A 1 -54.54 58.77 8.79
C MET A 1 -54.06 57.49 8.13
N GLU A 2 -54.15 57.51 6.79
CA GLU A 2 -53.03 57.23 5.86
C GLU A 2 -52.77 55.71 5.75
N GLY A 3 -53.06 55.04 4.63
CA GLY A 3 -52.44 55.26 3.30
C GLY A 3 -51.11 54.48 3.27
N GLY A 4 -50.71 53.69 2.29
CA GLY A 4 -51.17 53.28 0.96
C GLY A 4 -50.46 51.94 0.64
N GLU A 5 -50.98 51.07 -0.23
CA GLU A 5 -50.94 51.11 -1.71
C GLU A 5 -49.68 50.46 -2.33
N VAL A 6 -49.94 49.58 -3.32
CA VAL A 6 -49.09 49.11 -4.45
C VAL A 6 -47.87 48.23 -4.09
N GLY A 7 -47.65 47.01 -4.59
CA GLY A 7 -48.01 46.38 -5.86
C GLY A 7 -46.73 46.12 -6.66
N ALA A 8 -46.40 44.86 -6.98
CA ALA A 8 -45.73 44.44 -8.22
C ALA A 8 -45.38 42.94 -8.21
N ARG A 9 -46.00 42.21 -9.15
CA ARG A 9 -45.49 40.92 -9.65
C ARG A 9 -44.29 41.19 -10.57
N LYS A 10 -43.21 40.42 -10.43
CA LYS A 10 -42.22 40.23 -11.50
C LYS A 10 -42.04 38.73 -11.77
N LYS A 11 -42.41 38.32 -12.98
CA LYS A 11 -42.14 37.00 -13.59
C LYS A 11 -40.72 36.98 -14.19
N MET A 12 -40.26 35.74 -14.46
CA MET A 12 -39.04 35.32 -15.20
C MET A 12 -37.73 35.45 -14.41
N LYS A 13 -36.84 34.45 -14.39
CA LYS A 13 -36.38 33.63 -15.52
C LYS A 13 -35.94 32.24 -15.06
N ARG A 14 -36.21 31.24 -15.90
CA ARG A 14 -35.58 29.90 -15.85
C ARG A 14 -34.07 30.06 -15.96
N GLY A 15 -33.34 29.41 -15.06
CA GLY A 15 -31.91 29.20 -15.14
C GLY A 15 -31.67 27.72 -14.93
N ASP A 16 -31.49 27.02 -16.03
CA ASP A 16 -30.98 25.67 -16.13
C ASP A 16 -29.60 25.61 -15.46
N GLN A 17 -29.45 24.78 -14.42
CA GLN A 17 -28.13 24.34 -13.95
C GLN A 17 -28.16 22.83 -13.83
N GLY A 18 -27.70 22.24 -14.93
CA GLY A 18 -26.91 21.02 -15.03
C GLY A 18 -26.70 20.27 -13.71
N ARG A 19 -27.32 19.10 -13.65
CA ARG A 19 -26.83 17.97 -12.87
C ARG A 19 -25.47 17.56 -13.44
N GLU A 20 -24.39 18.07 -12.89
CA GLU A 20 -23.11 17.37 -12.90
C GLU A 20 -23.03 16.59 -11.59
N GLY A 21 -23.60 15.39 -11.63
CA GLY A 21 -23.33 14.38 -10.62
C GLY A 21 -21.94 13.83 -10.88
N GLU A 22 -20.93 14.42 -10.25
CA GLU A 22 -19.65 13.74 -10.05
C GLU A 22 -19.93 12.48 -9.22
N ASN A 23 -19.79 11.32 -9.85
CA ASN A 23 -19.82 10.04 -9.16
C ASN A 23 -18.57 9.94 -8.27
N GLU A 24 -18.63 10.51 -7.06
CA GLU A 24 -17.68 10.22 -5.99
C GLU A 24 -17.91 8.78 -5.53
N GLN A 25 -17.33 7.82 -6.25
CA GLN A 25 -17.25 6.43 -5.79
C GLN A 25 -16.15 6.34 -4.72
N SER A 26 -16.53 6.59 -3.47
CA SER A 26 -15.69 6.35 -2.28
C SER A 26 -15.97 4.94 -1.74
N ILE A 27 -14.92 4.18 -1.45
CA ILE A 27 -15.03 2.84 -0.86
C ILE A 27 -14.23 2.74 0.44
N VAL A 28 -14.86 2.14 1.46
CA VAL A 28 -14.21 1.80 2.73
C VAL A 28 -13.84 0.32 2.70
N ARG A 29 -12.56 0.00 2.78
CA ARG A 29 -12.05 -1.37 2.87
C ARG A 29 -11.47 -1.65 4.24
N LYS A 30 -11.95 -2.72 4.89
CA LYS A 30 -11.23 -3.35 5.99
C LYS A 30 -10.08 -4.14 5.35
N GLY A 31 -8.84 -3.75 5.62
CA GLY A 31 -7.64 -4.09 4.86
C GLY A 31 -7.11 -5.50 5.05
N MET A 32 -8.00 -6.49 5.06
CA MET A 32 -7.63 -7.89 5.02
C MET A 32 -7.79 -8.36 3.57
N VAL A 33 -6.69 -8.79 2.94
CA VAL A 33 -6.78 -9.46 1.64
C VAL A 33 -7.58 -10.74 1.86
N PRO A 34 -8.64 -11.01 1.08
CA PRO A 34 -9.37 -12.27 1.21
C PRO A 34 -8.40 -13.44 1.02
N LEU A 35 -8.33 -14.32 2.03
CA LEU A 35 -7.59 -15.58 1.98
C LEU A 35 -8.24 -16.49 0.93
N ASN A 36 -7.89 -16.31 -0.34
CA ASN A 36 -8.06 -17.38 -1.31
C ASN A 36 -7.20 -18.55 -0.83
N ARG A 37 -7.80 -19.75 -0.79
CA ARG A 37 -7.20 -21.01 -0.34
C ARG A 37 -5.74 -21.09 -0.79
N VAL A 38 -4.80 -20.97 0.16
CA VAL A 38 -3.41 -21.35 -0.08
C VAL A 38 -3.44 -22.86 -0.22
N GLU A 39 -3.27 -23.37 -1.45
CA GLU A 39 -3.07 -24.79 -1.69
C GLU A 39 -1.89 -25.27 -0.83
N PRO A 40 -2.02 -26.39 -0.10
CA PRO A 40 -0.93 -26.88 0.74
C PRO A 40 0.28 -27.21 -0.13
N ASP A 41 1.47 -26.76 0.29
CA ASP A 41 2.70 -27.14 -0.39
C ASP A 41 2.85 -28.67 -0.42
N PRO A 42 3.39 -29.24 -1.50
CA PRO A 42 3.76 -30.65 -1.51
C PRO A 42 4.81 -30.94 -0.43
N PRO A 43 4.84 -32.18 0.11
CA PRO A 43 5.80 -32.56 1.15
C PRO A 43 7.24 -32.36 0.68
N LEU A 44 8.08 -31.82 1.57
CA LEU A 44 9.49 -31.53 1.32
C LEU A 44 10.27 -32.82 1.00
N THR A 45 10.76 -32.94 -0.22
CA THR A 45 11.75 -33.95 -0.62
C THR A 45 13.14 -33.30 -0.69
N PHE A 46 14.05 -33.72 0.17
CA PHE A 46 15.45 -33.29 0.12
C PHE A 46 16.21 -34.12 -0.94
N PRO A 47 16.89 -33.50 -1.91
CA PRO A 47 17.79 -34.24 -2.80
C PRO A 47 19.08 -34.62 -2.03
N PRO A 48 19.69 -35.78 -2.33
CA PRO A 48 20.96 -36.15 -1.72
C PRO A 48 22.08 -35.21 -2.19
N HIS A 49 23.01 -34.94 -1.27
CA HIS A 49 24.18 -34.07 -1.43
C HIS A 49 24.88 -34.24 -2.78
N ALA A 50 24.95 -33.16 -3.56
CA ALA A 50 25.75 -33.10 -4.78
C ALA A 50 27.22 -32.77 -4.45
N ASP A 51 28.09 -33.60 -5.01
CA ASP A 51 29.55 -33.60 -4.91
C ASP A 51 30.18 -32.29 -5.42
N THR A 52 31.02 -31.66 -4.59
CA THR A 52 31.73 -30.41 -4.91
C THR A 52 33.09 -30.71 -5.53
N SER A 53 33.19 -30.62 -6.86
CA SER A 53 34.48 -30.44 -7.54
C SER A 53 34.47 -29.19 -8.43
N PRO A 54 35.50 -28.33 -8.38
CA PRO A 54 35.54 -27.11 -9.18
C PRO A 54 36.00 -27.43 -10.61
N LYS A 55 35.20 -27.05 -11.61
CA LYS A 55 35.59 -27.08 -13.02
C LYS A 55 36.21 -25.74 -13.45
N PRO A 56 37.25 -25.73 -14.31
CA PRO A 56 37.98 -24.52 -14.67
C PRO A 56 37.20 -23.62 -15.62
N ILE A 57 37.39 -22.31 -15.47
CA ILE A 57 36.79 -21.23 -16.26
C ILE A 57 37.62 -21.01 -17.54
N PRO A 58 37.05 -21.05 -18.76
CA PRO A 58 37.74 -20.54 -19.94
C PRO A 58 37.48 -19.03 -20.10
N THR A 59 38.58 -18.29 -20.26
CA THR A 59 38.62 -16.85 -20.54
C THR A 59 38.32 -16.57 -22.03
N ILE A 60 37.61 -15.45 -22.26
CA ILE A 60 37.44 -14.68 -23.51
C ILE A 60 36.34 -15.13 -24.49
N ILE A 61 35.21 -14.41 -24.45
CA ILE A 61 34.38 -14.15 -25.64
C ILE A 61 34.18 -12.64 -25.75
N ARG A 62 34.78 -12.04 -26.79
CA ARG A 62 34.49 -10.68 -27.26
C ARG A 62 33.13 -10.73 -27.95
N CYS A 63 32.14 -9.98 -27.46
CA CYS A 63 30.89 -9.74 -28.18
C CYS A 63 30.70 -8.24 -28.38
N SER A 64 30.78 -7.81 -29.64
CA SER A 64 30.39 -6.48 -30.08
C SER A 64 28.95 -6.58 -30.57
N THR A 65 28.01 -6.04 -29.81
CA THR A 65 26.62 -5.88 -30.25
C THR A 65 26.16 -4.48 -29.90
N LYS A 66 25.85 -3.70 -30.94
CA LYS A 66 25.15 -2.42 -30.83
C LYS A 66 23.88 -2.61 -29.99
N PRO A 67 23.52 -1.66 -29.10
CA PRO A 67 22.25 -1.74 -28.40
C PRO A 67 21.12 -1.49 -29.41
N SER A 68 20.43 -2.56 -29.81
CA SER A 68 19.10 -2.43 -30.41
C SER A 68 18.15 -2.04 -29.29
N ILE A 69 17.78 -0.76 -29.23
CA ILE A 69 16.73 -0.27 -28.35
C ILE A 69 15.43 -0.94 -28.80
N SER A 70 15.05 -2.01 -28.11
CA SER A 70 13.71 -2.56 -28.19
C SER A 70 12.80 -1.60 -27.43
N THR A 71 12.20 -0.65 -28.14
CA THR A 71 11.08 0.14 -27.63
C THR A 71 9.87 -0.79 -27.54
N SER A 72 9.73 -1.48 -26.41
CA SER A 72 8.43 -1.98 -25.99
C SER A 72 7.49 -0.77 -25.85
N PRO A 73 6.21 -0.86 -26.24
CA PRO A 73 5.28 0.24 -26.06
C PRO A 73 5.26 0.62 -24.58
N LEU A 74 5.44 1.92 -24.28
CA LEU A 74 5.30 2.50 -22.95
C LEU A 74 4.01 1.96 -22.34
N ALA A 75 4.12 1.08 -21.35
CA ALA A 75 2.96 0.51 -20.67
C ALA A 75 2.10 1.68 -20.17
N LEU A 76 0.83 1.69 -20.60
CA LEU A 76 -0.15 2.72 -20.22
C LEU A 76 -0.24 2.80 -18.69
N ASP A 77 -0.20 4.02 -18.16
CA ASP A 77 -0.36 4.28 -16.72
C ASP A 77 -1.73 3.73 -16.26
N PRO A 78 -1.81 2.89 -15.21
CA PRO A 78 -3.10 2.35 -14.79
C PRO A 78 -4.00 3.46 -14.25
N ASN A 79 -5.22 3.53 -14.77
CA ASN A 79 -6.23 4.46 -14.28
C ASN A 79 -6.72 4.05 -12.88
N PRO A 80 -6.99 5.01 -11.98
CA PRO A 80 -7.60 4.75 -10.69
C PRO A 80 -9.05 4.30 -10.90
N GLN A 81 -9.50 3.36 -10.08
CA GLN A 81 -10.88 2.88 -10.05
C GLN A 81 -11.76 3.74 -9.14
N TYR A 82 -11.14 4.44 -8.17
CA TYR A 82 -11.82 5.30 -7.21
C TYR A 82 -11.10 6.64 -7.11
N SER A 83 -11.82 7.70 -6.74
CA SER A 83 -11.20 9.01 -6.43
C SER A 83 -10.63 9.04 -5.01
N SER A 84 -11.18 8.24 -4.11
CA SER A 84 -10.78 8.14 -2.70
C SER A 84 -11.04 6.74 -2.15
N VAL A 85 -10.14 6.26 -1.31
CA VAL A 85 -10.23 4.97 -0.62
C VAL A 85 -9.85 5.17 0.84
N VAL A 86 -10.61 4.54 1.74
CA VAL A 86 -10.24 4.38 3.14
C VAL A 86 -9.87 2.92 3.39
N SER A 87 -8.70 2.67 3.97
CA SER A 87 -8.27 1.35 4.38
C SER A 87 -8.00 1.31 5.89
N PHE A 88 -8.19 0.14 6.47
CA PHE A 88 -7.82 -0.16 7.86
C PHE A 88 -6.85 -1.33 7.89
N ALA A 89 -5.77 -1.26 8.67
CA ALA A 89 -4.93 -2.42 8.96
C ALA A 89 -4.95 -2.72 10.47
N PRO A 90 -5.05 -3.99 10.89
CA PRO A 90 -5.06 -4.36 12.29
C PRO A 90 -3.67 -4.25 12.91
N ALA A 91 -3.64 -4.04 14.23
CA ALA A 91 -2.43 -4.20 15.04
C ALA A 91 -1.93 -5.65 14.97
N THR A 92 -0.66 -5.86 15.30
CA THR A 92 -0.07 -7.20 15.31
C THR A 92 0.73 -7.46 16.57
N VAL A 93 0.78 -8.71 16.99
CA VAL A 93 1.68 -9.19 18.04
C VAL A 93 2.62 -10.23 17.43
N ALA A 94 3.91 -10.04 17.65
CA ALA A 94 4.98 -10.89 17.17
C ALA A 94 5.62 -11.72 18.30
N ASN A 95 6.54 -12.62 17.95
CA ASN A 95 7.42 -13.42 18.80
C ASN A 95 6.72 -14.47 19.70
N LEU A 96 5.54 -14.17 20.25
CA LEU A 96 4.62 -15.11 20.93
C LEU A 96 5.34 -16.21 21.76
N GLY A 97 6.31 -15.82 22.58
CA GLY A 97 7.12 -16.71 23.41
C GLY A 97 8.44 -17.15 22.74
N PRO A 98 8.73 -18.46 22.60
CA PRO A 98 10.00 -18.95 22.07
C PRO A 98 10.16 -18.77 20.54
N ASN A 99 9.16 -18.20 19.86
CA ASN A 99 9.03 -18.17 18.40
C ASN A 99 9.53 -16.86 17.79
N PHE A 100 10.63 -16.34 18.31
CA PHE A 100 11.23 -15.07 17.90
C PHE A 100 11.41 -15.00 16.37
N ASP A 101 10.92 -13.93 15.72
CA ASP A 101 10.93 -13.65 14.27
C ASP A 101 10.13 -14.61 13.35
N PHE A 102 9.43 -15.62 13.89
CA PHE A 102 8.72 -16.61 13.07
C PHE A 102 7.20 -16.52 13.18
N LEU A 103 6.66 -15.98 14.27
CA LEU A 103 5.22 -16.06 14.55
C LEU A 103 4.61 -14.70 14.80
N GLY A 104 3.49 -14.43 14.13
CA GLY A 104 2.75 -13.20 14.31
C GLY A 104 1.24 -13.38 14.20
N CYS A 105 0.50 -12.50 14.88
CA CYS A 105 -0.96 -12.56 14.93
C CYS A 105 -1.57 -11.17 14.78
N ALA A 106 -2.62 -11.05 13.97
CA ALA A 106 -3.42 -9.84 13.87
C ALA A 106 -4.38 -9.70 15.07
N VAL A 107 -4.42 -8.52 15.67
CA VAL A 107 -5.32 -8.19 16.77
C VAL A 107 -6.58 -7.52 16.22
N SER A 108 -7.73 -8.05 16.60
CA SER A 108 -9.02 -7.50 16.18
C SER A 108 -9.33 -6.18 16.87
N GLY A 109 -9.95 -5.25 16.13
CA GLY A 109 -10.53 -4.00 16.67
C GLY A 109 -9.56 -2.85 16.86
N LEU A 110 -8.25 -3.10 16.99
CA LEU A 110 -7.22 -2.07 17.12
C LEU A 110 -6.37 -2.01 15.85
N GLY A 111 -5.98 -0.81 15.41
CA GLY A 111 -5.19 -0.65 14.20
C GLY A 111 -5.18 0.77 13.66
N ASP A 112 -4.57 0.97 12.50
CA ASP A 112 -4.48 2.28 11.85
C ASP A 112 -5.43 2.37 10.65
N THR A 113 -5.88 3.59 10.36
CA THR A 113 -6.69 3.90 9.17
C THR A 113 -5.92 4.84 8.26
N VAL A 114 -5.95 4.56 6.96
CA VAL A 114 -5.39 5.44 5.94
C VAL A 114 -6.49 5.85 4.97
N THR A 115 -6.59 7.15 4.73
CA THR A 115 -7.40 7.71 3.65
C THR A 115 -6.46 8.12 2.53
N LEU A 116 -6.66 7.59 1.33
CA LEU A 116 -5.88 7.91 0.15
C LEU A 116 -6.80 8.47 -0.93
N ARG A 117 -6.42 9.57 -1.56
CA ARG A 117 -7.20 10.21 -2.63
C ARG A 117 -6.33 10.68 -3.78
N ILE A 118 -6.95 10.82 -4.95
CA ILE A 118 -6.41 11.61 -6.05
C ILE A 118 -6.51 13.09 -5.67
N ASP A 119 -5.40 13.82 -5.76
CA ASP A 119 -5.34 15.23 -5.36
C ASP A 119 -4.56 16.05 -6.38
N GLN A 120 -5.28 16.83 -7.20
CA GLN A 120 -4.68 17.61 -8.28
C GLN A 120 -3.76 18.74 -7.80
N GLN A 121 -3.78 19.07 -6.50
CA GLN A 121 -2.85 20.03 -5.90
C GLN A 121 -1.46 19.42 -5.66
N VAL A 122 -1.36 18.10 -5.60
CA VAL A 122 -0.09 17.39 -5.51
C VAL A 122 0.54 17.32 -6.91
N PRO A 123 1.86 17.54 -7.07
CA PRO A 123 2.50 17.41 -8.37
C PRO A 123 2.33 16.01 -8.97
N SER A 124 2.25 15.93 -10.30
CA SER A 124 2.11 14.67 -11.04
C SER A 124 3.19 13.66 -10.66
N GLY A 125 2.77 12.43 -10.38
CA GLY A 125 3.65 11.34 -9.99
C GLY A 125 4.18 11.42 -8.56
N GLN A 126 3.68 12.35 -7.74
CA GLN A 126 4.07 12.47 -6.35
C GLN A 126 2.97 11.99 -5.40
N LEU A 127 3.40 11.58 -4.21
CA LEU A 127 2.54 11.25 -3.08
C LEU A 127 2.90 12.15 -1.91
N PHE A 128 1.94 12.86 -1.34
CA PHE A 128 2.11 13.66 -0.13
C PHE A 128 1.35 13.04 1.04
N ILE A 129 1.86 13.20 2.26
CA ILE A 129 1.10 12.92 3.48
C ILE A 129 0.49 14.24 3.95
N SER A 130 -0.80 14.43 3.70
CA SER A 130 -1.50 15.67 4.03
C SER A 130 -1.76 15.83 5.52
N SER A 131 -1.93 14.72 6.26
CA SER A 131 -2.04 14.76 7.71
C SER A 131 -1.64 13.43 8.35
N VAL A 132 -1.16 13.53 9.59
CA VAL A 132 -0.98 12.41 10.50
C VAL A 132 -1.64 12.78 11.83
N SER A 133 -2.48 11.92 12.39
CA SER A 133 -3.21 12.22 13.63
C SER A 133 -2.32 12.35 14.88
N THR A 134 -1.02 12.04 14.77
CA THR A 134 -0.03 12.15 15.85
C THR A 134 1.09 13.12 15.44
N PRO A 135 1.42 14.14 16.27
CA PRO A 135 2.36 15.20 15.90
C PRO A 135 3.82 14.75 15.84
N HIS A 136 4.16 13.59 16.40
CA HIS A 136 5.54 13.08 16.45
C HIS A 136 5.98 12.31 15.20
N LEU A 137 5.10 12.13 14.21
CA LEU A 137 5.41 11.41 12.98
C LEU A 137 5.67 12.37 11.83
N SER A 138 6.68 12.05 11.01
CA SER A 138 7.00 12.84 9.82
C SER A 138 5.85 12.81 8.81
N THR A 139 5.53 13.95 8.20
CA THR A 139 4.68 14.06 7.02
C THR A 139 5.48 13.90 5.72
N ASN A 140 6.81 13.79 5.80
CA ASN A 140 7.61 13.46 4.63
C ASN A 140 7.40 11.97 4.29
N PRO A 141 6.85 11.63 3.10
CA PRO A 141 6.54 10.26 2.74
C PRO A 141 7.80 9.37 2.63
N LEU A 142 8.98 9.95 2.47
CA LEU A 142 10.24 9.20 2.45
C LEU A 142 10.75 8.83 3.86
N PHE A 143 10.19 9.42 4.92
CA PHE A 143 10.57 9.19 6.31
C PHE A 143 9.37 8.74 7.17
N ASN A 144 8.31 8.25 6.54
CA ASN A 144 7.12 7.72 7.20
C ASN A 144 6.79 6.34 6.63
N CYS A 145 6.55 5.35 7.49
CA CYS A 145 6.32 3.97 7.06
C CYS A 145 5.12 3.84 6.09
N ALA A 146 4.03 4.57 6.35
CA ALA A 146 2.88 4.61 5.43
C ALA A 146 3.27 5.19 4.08
N GLY A 147 4.04 6.30 4.07
CA GLY A 147 4.51 6.94 2.85
C GLY A 147 5.45 6.05 2.03
N ILE A 148 6.41 5.40 2.69
CA ILE A 148 7.39 4.52 2.02
C ILE A 148 6.67 3.32 1.40
N ALA A 149 5.77 2.67 2.15
CA ALA A 149 5.01 1.53 1.65
C ALA A 149 4.05 1.93 0.52
N ALA A 150 3.39 3.09 0.61
CA ALA A 150 2.53 3.60 -0.46
C ALA A 150 3.33 3.89 -1.74
N ILE A 151 4.49 4.55 -1.64
CA ILE A 151 5.39 4.78 -2.78
C ILE A 151 5.84 3.45 -3.38
N SER A 152 6.16 2.46 -2.54
CA SER A 152 6.55 1.14 -3.01
C SER A 152 5.42 0.42 -3.76
N ALA A 153 4.18 0.49 -3.27
CA ALA A 153 3.00 -0.04 -3.95
C ALA A 153 2.72 0.67 -5.28
N VAL A 154 2.82 2.01 -5.33
CA VAL A 154 2.69 2.82 -6.55
C VAL A 154 3.71 2.37 -7.61
N ARG A 155 4.96 2.14 -7.21
CA ARG A 155 6.03 1.64 -8.09
C ARG A 155 5.74 0.25 -8.63
N ARG A 156 5.26 -0.66 -7.77
CA ARG A 156 4.89 -2.04 -8.17
C ARG A 156 3.73 -2.04 -9.17
N LEU A 157 2.77 -1.15 -8.99
CA LEU A 157 1.68 -0.91 -9.95
C LEU A 157 2.12 -0.17 -11.23
N ARG A 158 3.35 0.35 -11.27
CA ARG A 158 3.91 1.15 -12.37
C ARG A 158 3.12 2.45 -12.65
N VAL A 159 2.49 2.99 -11.61
CA VAL A 159 1.80 4.28 -11.63
C VAL A 159 2.84 5.41 -11.70
N ARG A 160 2.70 6.36 -12.63
CA ARG A 160 3.71 7.43 -12.84
C ARG A 160 3.16 8.85 -12.84
N SER A 161 1.91 9.04 -13.23
CA SER A 161 1.33 10.36 -13.50
C SER A 161 0.35 10.83 -12.43
N HIS A 162 -0.11 9.92 -11.57
CA HIS A 162 -1.16 10.20 -10.60
C HIS A 162 -0.64 10.98 -9.38
N CYS A 163 -1.43 11.96 -8.95
CA CYS A 163 -1.15 12.83 -7.82
C CYS A 163 -1.87 12.29 -6.58
N LEU A 164 -1.15 11.84 -5.56
CA LEU A 164 -1.75 11.14 -4.42
C LEU A 164 -1.60 11.95 -3.12
N SER A 165 -2.68 12.01 -2.35
CA SER A 165 -2.68 12.58 -1.01
C SER A 165 -3.12 11.52 0.00
N LEU A 166 -2.29 11.30 1.02
CA LEU A 166 -2.45 10.31 2.07
C LEU A 166 -2.71 11.02 3.40
N SER A 167 -3.75 10.59 4.11
CA SER A 167 -3.99 10.95 5.52
C SER A 167 -3.90 9.70 6.38
N LEU A 168 -3.10 9.77 7.44
CA LEU A 168 -2.87 8.66 8.36
C LEU A 168 -3.52 8.95 9.72
N HIS A 169 -4.48 8.11 10.10
CA HIS A 169 -5.02 8.09 11.45
C HIS A 169 -4.44 6.91 12.23
N LYS A 170 -3.58 7.23 13.19
CA LYS A 170 -3.01 6.27 14.14
C LYS A 170 -4.06 5.83 15.15
N GLY A 171 -4.32 4.53 15.25
CA GLY A 171 -5.10 3.94 16.35
C GLY A 171 -4.22 3.20 17.37
N LEU A 172 -2.91 3.12 17.11
CA LEU A 172 -1.93 2.52 18.01
C LEU A 172 -1.03 3.58 18.67
N PRO A 173 -0.73 3.46 19.97
CA PRO A 173 0.33 4.23 20.60
C PRO A 173 1.67 3.94 19.92
N LEU A 174 2.51 4.97 19.78
CA LEU A 174 3.88 4.80 19.28
C LEU A 174 4.69 3.96 20.28
N GLY A 175 5.49 3.02 19.79
CA GLY A 175 6.32 2.16 20.65
C GLY A 175 5.54 1.18 21.54
N SER A 176 4.31 0.81 21.16
CA SER A 176 3.48 -0.14 21.91
C SER A 176 3.83 -1.61 21.72
N ASP A 177 4.85 -1.93 20.92
CA ASP A 177 5.18 -3.30 20.46
C ASP A 177 4.03 -4.03 19.74
N LEU A 178 2.99 -3.32 19.32
CA LEU A 178 1.84 -3.84 18.57
C LEU A 178 1.99 -3.70 17.04
N GLY A 179 3.23 -3.79 16.54
CA GLY A 179 3.51 -3.62 15.11
C GLY A 179 3.09 -2.25 14.57
N CYS A 180 3.33 -1.17 15.32
CA CYS A 180 2.78 0.17 15.05
C CYS A 180 3.22 0.77 13.70
N SER A 181 4.50 0.69 13.35
CA SER A 181 5.04 1.11 12.04
C SER A 181 4.44 0.28 10.91
N ALA A 182 4.41 -1.00 11.17
CA ALA A 182 4.05 -2.05 10.27
C ALA A 182 2.55 -1.87 9.90
N THR A 183 1.65 -1.75 10.87
CA THR A 183 0.22 -1.49 10.68
C THR A 183 -0.05 -0.29 9.74
N SER A 184 0.63 0.85 9.95
CA SER A 184 0.51 2.02 9.08
C SER A 184 0.93 1.72 7.63
N ALA A 185 2.02 0.97 7.45
CA ALA A 185 2.50 0.56 6.14
C ALA A 185 1.52 -0.38 5.40
N ALA A 186 0.87 -1.32 6.11
CA ALA A 186 -0.17 -2.16 5.49
C ALA A 186 -1.35 -1.34 5.00
N ALA A 187 -1.91 -0.49 5.87
CA ALA A 187 -3.06 0.32 5.52
C ALA A 187 -2.76 1.14 4.26
N ALA A 188 -1.60 1.76 4.19
CA ALA A 188 -1.19 2.55 3.04
C ALA A 188 -1.01 1.74 1.75
N ALA A 189 -0.31 0.60 1.79
CA ALA A 189 -0.12 -0.26 0.63
C ALA A 189 -1.46 -0.83 0.11
N VAL A 190 -2.34 -1.24 1.03
CA VAL A 190 -3.69 -1.72 0.70
C VAL A 190 -4.56 -0.61 0.11
N ALA A 191 -4.48 0.62 0.64
CA ALA A 191 -5.21 1.75 0.09
C ALA A 191 -4.79 2.05 -1.35
N VAL A 192 -3.48 2.06 -1.62
CA VAL A 192 -2.95 2.24 -2.98
C VAL A 192 -3.45 1.13 -3.90
N ASN A 193 -3.32 -0.13 -3.49
CA ASN A 193 -3.76 -1.25 -4.32
C ASN A 193 -5.26 -1.17 -4.66
N ALA A 194 -6.10 -0.89 -3.66
CA ALA A 194 -7.54 -0.74 -3.84
C ALA A 194 -7.89 0.44 -4.75
N LEU A 195 -7.19 1.59 -4.62
CA LEU A 195 -7.41 2.77 -5.46
C LEU A 195 -7.24 2.44 -6.96
N PHE A 196 -6.32 1.52 -7.30
CA PHE A 196 -6.04 1.10 -8.68
C PHE A 196 -6.66 -0.25 -9.08
N GLY A 197 -7.58 -0.78 -8.26
CA GLY A 197 -8.37 -1.97 -8.58
C GLY A 197 -7.76 -3.31 -8.20
N ASP A 198 -7.05 -3.39 -7.06
CA ASP A 198 -6.58 -4.63 -6.44
C ASP A 198 -5.68 -5.50 -7.35
N ARG A 199 -4.75 -4.86 -8.06
CA ARG A 199 -3.88 -5.54 -9.03
C ARG A 199 -2.66 -6.21 -8.40
N LEU A 200 -2.28 -5.81 -7.19
CA LEU A 200 -1.18 -6.42 -6.43
C LEU A 200 -1.67 -7.64 -5.66
N SER A 201 -0.88 -8.70 -5.74
CA SER A 201 -1.00 -9.89 -4.89
C SER A 201 -0.66 -9.60 -3.43
N ALA A 202 -1.07 -10.50 -2.52
CA ALA A 202 -0.69 -10.41 -1.12
C ALA A 202 0.85 -10.37 -0.94
N SER A 203 1.58 -11.16 -1.72
CA SER A 203 3.05 -11.16 -1.71
C SER A 203 3.62 -9.80 -2.12
N GLU A 204 3.10 -9.16 -3.17
CA GLU A 204 3.57 -7.84 -3.58
C GLU A 204 3.27 -6.75 -2.54
N LEU A 205 2.15 -6.86 -1.83
CA LEU A 205 1.82 -5.97 -0.71
C LEU A 205 2.77 -6.17 0.47
N ILE A 206 3.08 -7.42 0.80
CA ILE A 206 4.09 -7.78 1.83
C ILE A 206 5.45 -7.19 1.44
N LEU A 207 5.86 -7.35 0.19
CA LEU A 207 7.11 -6.77 -0.33
C LEU A 207 7.13 -5.25 -0.26
N ALA A 208 6.01 -4.59 -0.61
CA ALA A 208 5.92 -3.13 -0.51
C ALA A 208 6.13 -2.62 0.92
N ARG A 209 5.69 -3.41 1.91
CA ARG A 209 5.89 -3.12 3.31
C ARG A 209 7.28 -3.48 3.82
N LEU A 210 7.86 -4.58 3.37
CA LEU A 210 9.26 -4.93 3.68
C LEU A 210 10.22 -3.81 3.24
N ASP A 211 9.99 -3.18 2.08
CA ASP A 211 10.76 -2.01 1.64
C ASP A 211 10.69 -0.84 2.65
N SER A 212 9.53 -0.67 3.31
CA SER A 212 9.36 0.32 4.37
C SER A 212 10.12 -0.06 5.64
N GLU A 213 10.04 -1.31 6.06
CA GLU A 213 10.64 -1.75 7.31
C GLU A 213 12.17 -1.77 7.23
N ALA A 214 12.71 -2.20 6.08
CA ALA A 214 14.13 -2.16 5.77
C ALA A 214 14.75 -0.77 5.95
N LYS A 215 13.97 0.28 5.70
CA LYS A 215 14.42 1.67 5.82
C LYS A 215 14.37 2.21 7.26
N VAL A 216 13.58 1.61 8.14
CA VAL A 216 13.26 2.17 9.47
C VAL A 216 13.86 1.35 10.61
N SER A 217 13.74 0.03 10.56
CA SER A 217 14.06 -0.83 11.72
C SER A 217 14.63 -2.22 11.38
N GLY A 218 14.76 -2.58 10.09
CA GLY A 218 15.24 -3.90 9.65
C GLY A 218 14.17 -4.73 8.93
N TYR A 219 14.43 -6.02 8.67
CA TYR A 219 13.50 -6.91 7.97
C TYR A 219 12.83 -7.88 8.96
N HIS A 220 11.71 -7.50 9.59
CA HIS A 220 10.92 -8.40 10.43
C HIS A 220 9.56 -8.66 9.78
N ALA A 221 9.30 -9.88 9.32
CA ALA A 221 8.05 -10.17 8.62
C ALA A 221 6.89 -10.54 9.55
N ASP A 222 7.18 -10.84 10.82
CA ASP A 222 6.23 -11.36 11.82
C ASP A 222 5.14 -10.36 12.20
N ASN A 223 5.41 -9.06 12.14
CA ASN A 223 4.36 -8.05 12.19
C ASN A 223 3.79 -7.75 10.80
N ILE A 224 4.59 -7.89 9.74
CA ILE A 224 4.22 -7.51 8.37
C ILE A 224 3.07 -8.34 7.82
N VAL A 225 3.28 -9.66 7.80
CA VAL A 225 2.39 -10.59 7.12
C VAL A 225 1.01 -10.64 7.77
N PRO A 226 0.86 -10.79 9.10
CA PRO A 226 -0.47 -10.83 9.72
C PRO A 226 -1.24 -9.52 9.58
N ALA A 227 -0.58 -8.37 9.45
CA ALA A 227 -1.29 -7.10 9.21
C ALA A 227 -1.83 -6.95 7.77
N ILE A 228 -1.38 -7.77 6.82
CA ILE A 228 -1.92 -7.84 5.44
C ILE A 228 -2.93 -8.98 5.31
N MET A 229 -2.57 -10.16 5.81
CA MET A 229 -3.32 -11.41 5.63
C MET A 229 -4.35 -11.65 6.74
N GLY A 230 -4.18 -10.99 7.88
CA GLY A 230 -4.93 -11.30 9.10
C GLY A 230 -4.51 -12.61 9.74
N GLY A 231 -5.22 -12.97 10.80
CA GLY A 231 -5.11 -14.27 11.47
C GLY A 231 -3.74 -14.49 12.12
N PHE A 232 -3.37 -15.77 12.20
CA PHE A 232 -2.15 -16.26 12.81
C PHE A 232 -1.21 -16.77 11.73
N VAL A 233 0.01 -16.27 11.68
CA VAL A 233 0.96 -16.49 10.58
C VAL A 233 2.26 -17.05 11.12
N LEU A 234 2.74 -18.11 10.45
CA LEU A 234 4.07 -18.67 10.62
C LEU A 234 4.94 -18.34 9.39
N ILE A 235 6.05 -17.65 9.62
CA ILE A 235 7.06 -17.36 8.60
C ILE A 235 8.08 -18.49 8.60
N ARG A 236 8.07 -19.29 7.53
CA ARG A 236 8.94 -20.47 7.43
C ARG A 236 10.34 -20.15 6.89
N SER A 237 10.45 -19.12 6.05
CA SER A 237 11.71 -18.74 5.40
C SER A 237 11.65 -17.28 4.97
N TYR A 238 12.79 -16.61 5.08
CA TYR A 238 13.06 -15.32 4.44
C TYR A 238 13.90 -15.48 3.16
N ASP A 239 14.28 -16.72 2.80
CA ASP A 239 15.15 -17.04 1.66
C ASP A 239 14.37 -17.72 0.50
N PRO A 240 14.57 -17.29 -0.77
CA PRO A 240 15.42 -16.19 -1.20
C PRO A 240 14.92 -14.85 -0.67
N ARG A 241 15.83 -14.06 -0.09
CA ARG A 241 15.50 -12.70 0.34
C ARG A 241 14.96 -11.95 -0.86
N PRO A 242 13.81 -11.25 -0.74
CA PRO A 242 13.36 -10.40 -1.81
C PRO A 242 14.45 -9.36 -2.10
N LEU A 243 14.93 -9.39 -3.33
CA LEU A 243 16.02 -8.56 -3.86
C LEU A 243 15.70 -7.07 -3.76
#